data_AF-A0A922VLL7-F1
#
_entry.id   AF-A0A922VLL7-F1
#
_cell.length_a   1.000
_cell.length_b   1.000
_cell.length_c   1.000
_cell.angle_alpha   90.00
_cell.angle_beta   90.00
_cell.angle_gamma   90.00
#
_symmetry.space_group_name_H-M   'P 1'
#
loop_
_entity.id
_entity.type
_entity.pdbx_description
1 polymer ?
#
loop_
_entity_poly.entity_id
_entity_poly.type
_entity_poly.pdbx_seq_one_letter_code
_entity_poly.pdbx_strand_id
1 'polypeptide(L)' 'MKRLQIYIEEDLDDELAQRARRERTSKAALIREAVRRSIGASGPPEDPFGDWIGGSEANSAPVDEVVYGS' A
#
# COMPACT_ATOMS: atom_id res chain seq x y z
N MET A 1 -7.96 -11.93 2.92
CA MET A 1 -7.18 -12.11 4.16
C MET A 1 -6.21 -13.25 3.95
N LYS A 2 -4.90 -13.03 4.09
CA LYS A 2 -3.85 -14.06 3.99
C LYS A 2 -3.34 -14.38 5.39
N ARG A 3 -3.15 -15.65 5.73
CA ARG A 3 -2.57 -16.07 7.02
C ARG A 3 -1.05 -16.07 6.91
N LEU A 4 -0.39 -15.30 7.78
CA LEU A 4 1.08 -15.22 7.88
C LEU A 4 1.50 -15.70 9.27
N GLN A 5 2.50 -16.55 9.33
CA GLN A 5 3.18 -16.91 10.57
C GLN A 5 4.44 -16.05 10.68
N ILE A 6 4.60 -15.36 11.80
CA ILE A 6 5.77 -14.55 12.11
C ILE A 6 6.35 -15.03 13.44
N TYR A 7 7.67 -14.96 13.56
CA TYR A 7 8.35 -15.16 14.83
C TYR A 7 8.56 -13.79 15.48
N ILE A 8 8.22 -13.68 16.76
CA ILE A 8 8.44 -12.48 17.58
C ILE A 8 8.97 -12.92 18.94
N GLU A 9 9.74 -12.03 19.57
CA GLU A 9 10.24 -12.26 20.93
C GLU A 9 9.07 -12.40 21.92
N GLU A 10 9.27 -13.20 22.96
CA GLU A 10 8.27 -13.48 23.99
C GLU A 10 7.84 -12.20 24.73
N ASP A 11 8.82 -11.36 25.09
CA ASP A 11 8.58 -10.08 25.76
C ASP A 11 7.65 -9.15 24.93
N LEU A 12 7.79 -9.18 23.60
CA LEU A 12 6.94 -8.41 22.69
C LEU A 12 5.51 -8.96 22.63
N ASP A 13 5.32 -10.29 22.68
CA ASP A 13 3.96 -10.86 22.74
C ASP A 13 3.25 -10.50 24.05
N ASP A 14 3.98 -10.46 25.16
CA ASP A 14 3.46 -10.07 26.46
C ASP A 14 3.04 -8.60 26.50
N GLU A 15 3.87 -7.70 25.96
CA GLU A 15 3.52 -6.29 25.81
C GLU A 15 2.31 -6.10 24.91
N LEU A 16 2.25 -6.82 23.79
CA LEU A 16 1.10 -6.83 22.87
C LEU A 16 -0.17 -7.32 23.56
N ALA A 17 -0.08 -8.36 24.40
CA ALA A 17 -1.21 -8.90 25.15
C ALA A 17 -1.74 -7.89 26.18
N GLN A 18 -0.84 -7.24 26.91
CA GLN A 18 -1.20 -6.19 27.87
C GLN A 18 -1.85 -4.99 27.18
N ARG A 19 -1.32 -4.58 26.02
CA ARG A 19 -1.88 -3.49 25.23
C ARG A 19 -3.25 -3.84 24.65
N ALA A 20 -3.41 -5.06 24.13
CA ALA A 20 -4.67 -5.56 23.60
C ALA A 20 -5.79 -5.54 24.67
N ARG A 21 -5.45 -5.94 25.90
CA ARG A 21 -6.39 -5.87 27.04
C ARG A 21 -6.80 -4.44 27.38
N ARG A 22 -5.83 -3.51 27.41
CA ARG A 22 -6.08 -2.09 27.71
C ARG A 22 -6.97 -1.42 26.64
N GLU A 23 -6.70 -1.69 25.37
CA GLU A 23 -7.43 -1.10 24.23
C GLU A 23 -8.70 -1.88 23.86
N ARG A 24 -9.04 -2.97 24.58
CA ARG A 24 -10.18 -3.87 24.31
C ARG A 24 -10.23 -4.35 22.85
N THR A 25 -9.05 -4.62 22.29
CA THR A 25 -8.90 -5.07 20.91
C THR A 25 -8.13 -6.39 20.86
N SER A 26 -8.06 -7.01 19.68
CA SER A 26 -7.28 -8.23 19.49
C SER A 26 -5.80 -7.91 19.26
N LYS A 27 -4.90 -8.80 19.71
CA LYS A 27 -3.45 -8.72 19.39
C LYS A 27 -3.23 -8.54 17.89
N ALA A 28 -3.98 -9.29 17.07
CA ALA A 28 -3.90 -9.22 15.61
C ALA A 28 -4.34 -7.84 15.05
N ALA A 29 -5.28 -7.15 15.68
CA ALA A 29 -5.66 -5.80 15.27
C ALA A 29 -4.55 -4.79 15.53
N LEU A 30 -3.88 -4.87 16.69
CA LEU A 30 -2.72 -4.04 17.01
C LEU A 30 -1.57 -4.28 16.03
N ILE A 31 -1.28 -5.55 15.72
CA ILE A 31 -0.23 -5.91 14.76
C ILE A 31 -0.56 -5.32 13.38
N ARG A 32 -1.80 -5.49 12.90
CA ARG A 32 -2.22 -4.92 11.60
C ARG A 32 -2.09 -3.39 11.57
N GLU A 33 -2.47 -2.72 12.65
CA GLU A 33 -2.38 -1.26 12.74
C GLU A 33 -0.92 -0.78 12.82
N ALA A 34 -0.07 -1.46 13.58
CA ALA A 34 1.37 -1.16 13.63
C ALA A 34 2.06 -1.38 12.27
N VAL A 35 1.72 -2.47 11.58
CA VAL A 35 2.20 -2.75 10.21
C VAL A 35 1.71 -1.68 9.24
N ARG A 36 0.43 -1.29 9.30
CA ARG A 36 -0.11 -0.21 8.46
C ARG A 36 0.59 1.12 8.72
N ARG A 37 0.85 1.45 10.00
CA ARG A 37 1.52 2.69 10.38
C ARG A 37 2.98 2.73 9.93
N SER A 38 3.69 1.61 10.03
CA SER A 38 5.13 1.53 9.70
C SER A 38 5.39 1.53 8.19
N ILE A 39 4.57 0.83 7.41
CA ILE A 39 4.68 0.80 5.95
C ILE A 39 4.08 2.09 5.33
N GLY A 40 3.31 2.84 6.11
CA GLY A 40 2.49 3.95 5.62
C GLY A 40 1.20 3.43 4.98
N ALA A 41 0.20 4.30 4.86
CA ALA A 41 -0.90 4.01 3.96
C ALA A 41 -0.29 3.89 2.56
N SER A 42 -0.28 2.67 2.00
CA SER A 42 -0.11 2.54 0.55
C SER A 42 -1.17 3.47 -0.03
N GLY A 43 -0.73 4.56 -0.66
CA GLY A 43 -1.60 5.34 -1.53
C GLY A 43 -2.24 4.41 -2.57
N PRO A 44 -3.23 4.88 -3.33
CA PRO A 44 -3.67 4.17 -4.52
C PRO A 44 -2.42 3.70 -5.29
N PRO A 45 -2.42 2.47 -5.83
CA PRO A 45 -1.23 1.89 -6.46
C PRO A 45 -0.65 2.92 -7.42
N GLU A 46 0.61 3.31 -7.19
CA GLU A 46 1.34 4.15 -8.14
C GLU A 46 1.26 3.43 -9.49
N ASP A 47 0.74 4.12 -10.50
CA ASP A 47 0.67 3.58 -11.85
C ASP A 47 2.12 3.31 -12.30
N PRO A 48 2.52 2.05 -12.53
CA PRO A 48 3.89 1.72 -12.94
C PRO A 48 4.26 2.33 -14.30
N PHE A 49 3.30 2.90 -15.03
CA PHE A 49 3.49 3.65 -16.26
C PHE A 49 3.27 5.16 -16.10
N GLY A 50 3.07 5.67 -14.89
CA GLY A 50 2.91 7.10 -14.63
C GLY A 50 4.10 7.93 -15.15
N ASP A 51 5.31 7.41 -14.97
CA ASP A 51 6.56 8.03 -15.46
C ASP A 51 6.73 7.93 -16.98
N TRP A 52 5.94 7.09 -17.67
CA TRP A 52 5.92 7.00 -19.12
C TRP A 52 4.98 8.04 -19.76
N ILE A 53 4.06 8.64 -18.99
CA ILE A 53 3.16 9.69 -19.47
C ILE A 53 3.96 11.00 -19.56
N GLY A 54 4.35 11.36 -20.78
CA GLY A 54 5.11 12.58 -21.08
C GLY A 54 6.49 12.33 -21.71
N GLY A 55 6.91 11.08 -21.90
CA GLY A 55 8.20 10.71 -22.53
C GLY A 55 8.29 10.96 -24.04
N SER A 56 7.27 11.58 -24.64
CA SER A 56 7.26 11.95 -26.06
C SER A 56 6.98 13.44 -26.17
N GLU A 57 7.94 14.17 -26.74
CA GLU A 57 7.78 15.57 -27.20
C GLU A 57 6.85 15.69 -28.41
N ALA A 58 6.11 14.62 -28.77
CA ALA A 58 5.12 14.67 -29.83
C ALA A 58 3.97 15.59 -29.41
N ASN A 59 3.75 16.63 -30.21
CA ASN A 59 2.57 17.48 -30.10
C ASN A 59 1.32 16.61 -30.11
N SER A 60 0.50 16.76 -29.06
CA SER A 60 -0.78 16.06 -28.96
C SER A 60 -1.67 16.54 -30.10
N ALA A 61 -1.85 15.69 -31.12
CA ALA A 61 -2.73 15.94 -32.25
C ALA A 61 -3.99 15.08 -32.13
N PRO A 62 -5.13 15.52 -32.70
CA PRO A 62 -6.35 14.71 -32.72
C PRO A 62 -6.07 13.34 -33.33
N VAL A 63 -6.54 12.27 -32.67
CA VAL A 63 -6.33 10.89 -33.12
C VAL A 63 -6.77 10.69 -34.57
N ASP A 64 -7.85 11.36 -34.96
CA ASP A 64 -8.37 11.25 -36.31
C ASP A 64 -7.41 11.81 -37.37
N GLU A 65 -6.64 12.85 -37.03
CA GLU A 65 -5.65 13.44 -37.93
C GLU A 65 -4.39 12.57 -38.04
N VAL A 66 -3.96 11.96 -36.94
CA VAL A 66 -2.77 11.11 -36.88
C VAL A 66 -2.99 9.73 -37.49
N VAL A 67 -4.17 9.16 -37.29
CA VAL A 67 -4.49 7.78 -37.70
C VAL A 67 -5.16 7.75 -39.07
N TYR A 68 -6.08 8.70 -39.35
CA TYR A 68 -6.87 8.67 -40.57
C TYR A 68 -6.44 9.69 -41.61
N GLY A 69 -5.58 10.66 -41.27
CA GLY A 69 -4.88 11.51 -42.25
C GLY A 69 -5.78 12.04 -43.37
N SER A 70 -6.95 12.59 -43.01
CA SER A 70 -8.06 13.03 -43.89
C SER A 70 -8.65 11.97 -44.82
#